data_AF-A0A1Z1WRT9-F1
#
_entry.id   AF-A0A1Z1WRT9-F1
#
_cell.length_a   1.000
_cell.length_b   1.000
_cell.length_c   1.000
_cell.angle_alpha   90.00
_cell.angle_beta   90.00
_cell.angle_gamma   90.00
#
_symmetry.space_group_name_H-M   'P 1'
#
loop_
_entity.id
_entity.type
_entity.pdbx_description
1 polymer ?
#
loop_
_entity_poly.entity_id
_entity_poly.type
_entity_poly.pdbx_seq_one_letter_code
_entity_poly.pdbx_strand_id
1 'polypeptide(L)' 'MLGEEPADIPLDENLVDYGLDSVRLMTLVGRWRETYGVDVALTDLAERPAIEEWAALLKLPA' A
#
# COMPACT_ATOMS: atom_id res chain seq x y z
N MET A 1 8.00 -13.39 8.15
CA MET A 1 8.97 -12.28 8.25
C MET A 1 9.39 -11.97 6.83
N LEU A 2 9.24 -10.73 6.38
CA LEU A 2 9.65 -10.30 5.04
C LEU A 2 11.15 -10.60 4.88
N GLY A 3 11.48 -11.64 4.12
CA GLY A 3 12.84 -12.14 3.90
C GLY A 3 13.44 -11.69 2.56
N GLU A 4 12.77 -10.78 1.87
CA GLU A 4 13.18 -10.18 0.59
C GLU A 4 13.40 -8.68 0.80
N GLU A 5 14.37 -8.09 0.10
CA GLU A 5 14.56 -6.64 0.17
C GLU A 5 13.35 -5.95 -0.48
N PRO A 6 12.89 -4.80 0.03
CA PRO A 6 11.76 -4.07 -0.56
C PRO A 6 11.95 -3.73 -2.05
N ALA A 7 13.21 -3.66 -2.51
CA ALA A 7 13.57 -3.41 -3.90
C ALA A 7 13.32 -4.62 -4.83
N ASP A 8 13.20 -5.82 -4.27
CA ASP A 8 12.99 -7.06 -5.03
C ASP A 8 11.50 -7.39 -5.19
N ILE A 9 10.61 -6.68 -4.49
CA ILE A 9 9.16 -6.87 -4.58
C ILE A 9 8.64 -6.08 -5.80
N PRO A 10 8.08 -6.76 -6.83
CA PRO A 10 7.50 -6.06 -7.97
C PRO A 10 6.35 -5.13 -7.53
N LEU A 11 6.17 -4.01 -8.23
CA LEU A 11 5.19 -3.00 -7.83
C LEU A 11 3.74 -3.40 -8.12
N ASP A 12 3.55 -4.32 -9.07
CA ASP A 12 2.28 -4.92 -9.49
C ASP A 12 1.89 -6.14 -8.63
N GLU A 13 2.77 -6.57 -7.73
CA GLU A 13 2.59 -7.78 -6.94
C GLU A 13 1.64 -7.58 -5.76
N ASN A 14 0.96 -8.65 -5.37
CA ASN A 14 0.06 -8.65 -4.23
C ASN A 14 0.84 -8.69 -2.91
N LEU A 15 0.91 -7.54 -2.23
CA LEU A 15 1.65 -7.39 -0.97
C LEU A 15 1.11 -8.25 0.18
N VAL A 16 -0.13 -8.75 0.12
CA VAL A 16 -0.67 -9.68 1.13
C VAL A 16 0.12 -10.98 1.13
N ASP A 17 0.56 -11.44 -0.05
CA ASP A 17 1.39 -12.64 -0.19
C ASP A 17 2.79 -12.44 0.43
N TYR A 18 3.20 -11.19 0.57
CA TYR A 18 4.42 -10.76 1.26
C TYR A 18 4.20 -10.49 2.77
N GLY A 19 2.99 -10.70 3.29
CA GLY A 19 2.68 -10.51 4.71
C GLY A 19 2.29 -9.08 5.06
N LEU A 20 1.74 -8.33 4.11
CA LEU A 20 0.93 -7.15 4.42
C LEU A 20 -0.37 -7.59 5.10
N ASP A 21 -0.65 -7.01 6.26
CA ASP A 21 -1.82 -7.30 7.07
C ASP A 21 -2.67 -6.03 7.29
N SER A 22 -3.86 -6.20 7.88
CA SER A 22 -4.80 -5.11 8.13
C SER A 22 -4.24 -4.03 9.07
N VAL A 23 -3.41 -4.39 10.04
CA VAL A 23 -2.81 -3.44 10.99
C VAL A 23 -1.80 -2.54 10.27
N ARG A 24 -0.98 -3.14 9.40
CA ARG A 24 -0.03 -2.40 8.55
C ARG A 24 -0.74 -1.48 7.58
N LEU A 25 -1.82 -1.94 6.95
CA LEU A 25 -2.64 -1.11 6.06
C LEU A 25 -3.28 0.07 6.81
N MET A 26 -3.86 -0.15 8.00
CA MET A 26 -4.41 0.94 8.83
C MET A 26 -3.34 1.97 9.20
N THR A 27 -2.13 1.51 9.49
CA THR A 27 -0.98 2.39 9.78
C THR A 27 -0.60 3.23 8.56
N LEU A 28 -0.61 2.63 7.37
CA LEU A 28 -0.30 3.29 6.11
C LEU A 28 -1.33 4.39 5.78
N VAL A 29 -2.62 4.05 5.85
CA VAL A 29 -3.74 4.99 5.65
C VAL A 29 -3.65 6.16 6.62
N GLY A 30 -3.42 5.88 7.91
CA GLY A 30 -3.26 6.93 8.93
C GLY A 30 -2.10 7.87 8.62
N ARG A 31 -0.92 7.32 8.28
CA ARG A 31 0.26 8.11 7.94
C ARG A 31 0.05 8.96 6.68
N TRP A 32 -0.60 8.43 5.65
CA TRP A 32 -0.85 9.18 4.42
C TRP A 32 -1.85 10.30 4.62
N ARG A 33 -2.90 10.07 5.42
CA ARG A 33 -3.83 11.13 5.84
C ARG A 33 -3.13 12.23 6.63
N GLU A 34 -2.30 11.85 7.60
CA GLU A 34 -1.61 12.81 8.47
C GLU A 34 -0.51 13.61 7.74
N THR A 35 0.29 12.93 6.91
CA THR A 35 1.49 13.51 6.29
C THR A 35 1.19 14.21 4.96
N TYR A 36 0.30 13.63 4.16
CA TYR A 36 0.04 14.07 2.78
C TYR A 36 -1.39 14.56 2.58
N GLY A 37 -2.27 14.48 3.60
CA GLY A 37 -3.66 14.88 3.48
C GLY A 37 -4.49 14.03 2.52
N VAL A 38 -4.01 12.81 2.20
CA VAL A 38 -4.68 11.94 1.23
C VAL A 38 -5.78 11.15 1.92
N ASP A 39 -7.01 11.25 1.41
CA ASP A 39 -8.13 10.47 1.91
C ASP A 39 -8.32 9.20 1.08
N VAL A 40 -7.84 8.08 1.63
CA VAL A 40 -7.97 6.74 1.04
C VAL A 40 -8.56 5.78 2.08
N ALA A 41 -9.49 4.91 1.68
CA ALA A 41 -10.07 3.94 2.60
C ALA A 41 -9.21 2.68 2.67
N LEU A 42 -9.24 2.03 3.84
CA LEU A 42 -8.60 0.72 4.03
C LEU A 42 -9.08 -0.32 3.00
N THR A 43 -10.38 -0.31 2.72
CA THR A 43 -11.02 -1.22 1.77
C THR A 43 -10.48 -1.02 0.36
N ASP A 44 -10.26 0.22 -0.06
CA ASP A 44 -9.73 0.52 -1.40
C ASP A 44 -8.32 -0.06 -1.58
N LEU A 45 -7.49 0.00 -0.53
CA LEU A 45 -6.15 -0.57 -0.55
C LEU A 45 -6.18 -2.11 -0.46
N ALA A 46 -7.09 -2.67 0.35
CA ALA A 46 -7.21 -4.10 0.57
C ALA A 46 -7.77 -4.85 -0.65
N GLU A 47 -8.62 -4.20 -1.46
CA GLU A 47 -9.12 -4.78 -2.71
C GLU A 47 -8.04 -4.89 -3.78
N ARG A 48 -7.04 -4.00 -3.75
CA ARG A 48 -5.97 -3.92 -4.74
C ARG A 48 -4.62 -3.74 -4.05
N PRO A 49 -4.09 -4.76 -3.36
CA PRO A 49 -2.92 -4.64 -2.49
C PRO A 49 -1.59 -4.57 -3.26
N ALA A 50 -1.51 -3.75 -4.31
CA ALA A 50 -0.34 -3.55 -5.15
C ALA A 50 0.04 -2.06 -5.19
N ILE A 51 1.35 -1.76 -5.24
CA ILE A 51 1.85 -0.38 -5.20
C ILE A 51 1.42 0.41 -6.44
N GLU A 52 1.42 -0.20 -7.63
CA GLU A 52 0.99 0.48 -8.87
C GLU A 52 -0.48 0.90 -8.81
N GLU A 53 -1.35 0.01 -8.31
CA GLU A 53 -2.78 0.30 -8.12
C GLU A 53 -2.99 1.41 -7.10
N TRP A 54 -2.23 1.39 -6.00
CA TRP A 54 -2.28 2.45 -4.99
C TRP A 54 -1.79 3.79 -5.53
N ALA A 55 -0.74 3.81 -6.35
CA ALA A 55 -0.24 5.04 -6.97
C ALA A 55 -1.33 5.74 -7.81
N ALA A 56 -2.13 4.94 -8.55
CA ALA A 56 -3.28 5.45 -9.30
C ALA A 56 -4.39 5.99 -8.39
N LEU A 57 -4.72 5.31 -7.29
CA LEU A 57 -5.70 5.77 -6.30
C LEU A 57 -5.27 7.09 -5.63
N LEU A 58 -3.98 7.20 -5.31
CA LEU A 58 -3.39 8.37 -4.64
C LEU A 58 -3.08 9.52 -5.61
N LYS A 59 -3.25 9.31 -6.92
CA LYS A 59 -2.91 10.28 -7.98
C LYS A 59 -1.46 10.75 -7.91
N LEU A 60 -0.55 9.84 -7.55
CA LEU A 60 0.88 10.12 -7.58
C LEU A 60 1.35 10.22 -9.04
N PRO A 61 2.26 11.15 -9.39
CA PRO A 61 2.86 11.15 -10.72
C PRO A 61 3.63 9.84 -10.93
N ALA A 62 3.43 9.22 -12.09
CA ALA A 62 4.15 8.01 -12.53
C ALA A 62 5.64 8.29 -12.78
#